data_AF-A0A4R9VRC5-F1
#
_entry.id   AF-A0A4R9VRC5-F1
#
_cell.length_a   1.000
_cell.length_b   1.000
_cell.length_c   1.000
_cell.angle_alpha   90.00
_cell.angle_beta   90.00
_cell.angle_gamma   90.00
#
_symmetry.space_group_name_H-M   'P 1'
#
loop_
_entity.id
_entity.type
_entity.pdbx_description
1 polymer ?
#
loop_
_entity_poly.entity_id
_entity_poly.type
_entity_poly.pdbx_seq_one_letter_code
_entity_poly.pdbx_strand_id
1 'polypeptide(L)'
;MGKDLLPGIDGRSKWARRMHDLIANYVVDLGGEERVTQAQFTLIKAAATMTIILENWEVEFAKIGKDTLVTLKDLLTYQTTQNSLRRTLESLGLDRVNAPRDGTSRQMQEYRLNQLTADERERLKPLLELVGPNHNLEKLKAEQLNELHSLLQKALPMKIIDGTYSR
;
A
#
# COMPACT_ATOMS: atom_id res chain seq x y z
N MET A 1 28.15 -12.09 -15.08
CA MET A 1 28.12 -11.15 -13.94
C MET A 1 28.73 -11.82 -12.70
N GLY A 2 29.18 -11.03 -11.72
CA GLY A 2 30.25 -11.33 -10.76
C GLY A 2 30.17 -12.67 -10.00
N LYS A 3 31.32 -13.37 -9.95
CA LYS A 3 31.50 -14.66 -9.27
C LYS A 3 31.46 -14.56 -7.74
N ASP A 4 31.59 -13.36 -7.19
CA ASP A 4 31.48 -13.08 -5.76
C ASP A 4 30.53 -11.89 -5.52
N LEU A 5 29.40 -12.15 -4.87
CA LEU A 5 28.46 -11.10 -4.44
C LEU A 5 29.11 -10.18 -3.39
N LEU A 6 29.92 -10.76 -2.50
CA LEU A 6 30.68 -10.08 -1.45
C LEU A 6 32.01 -10.80 -1.23
N PRO A 7 33.16 -10.09 -1.25
CA PRO A 7 34.46 -10.69 -0.96
C PRO A 7 34.49 -11.26 0.46
N GLY A 8 34.99 -12.49 0.62
CA GLY A 8 35.20 -13.12 1.92
C GLY A 8 33.97 -13.82 2.53
N ILE A 9 32.83 -13.85 1.83
CA ILE A 9 31.69 -14.69 2.22
C ILE A 9 31.71 -15.97 1.40
N ASP A 10 31.60 -17.13 2.06
CA ASP A 10 31.34 -18.39 1.37
C ASP A 10 30.01 -18.29 0.62
N GLY A 11 30.08 -18.31 -0.72
CA GLY A 11 28.92 -18.31 -1.62
C GLY A 11 27.98 -19.51 -1.41
N ARG A 12 28.41 -20.52 -0.65
CA ARG A 12 27.60 -21.69 -0.24
C ARG A 12 27.04 -21.56 1.18
N SER A 13 27.20 -20.42 1.85
CA SER A 13 26.54 -20.18 3.14
C SER A 13 25.01 -20.14 2.96
N LYS A 14 24.25 -20.41 4.04
CA LYS A 14 22.79 -20.26 4.03
C LYS A 14 22.38 -18.82 3.67
N TRP A 15 23.16 -17.85 4.16
CA TRP A 15 22.97 -16.43 3.85
C TRP A 15 23.17 -16.15 2.36
N ALA A 16 24.28 -16.61 1.77
CA ALA A 16 24.56 -16.37 0.36
C ALA A 16 23.50 -17.01 -0.55
N ARG A 17 23.06 -18.24 -0.25
CA ARG A 17 21.95 -18.87 -0.99
C ARG A 17 20.67 -18.06 -0.90
N ARG A 18 20.24 -17.65 0.31
CA ARG A 18 19.03 -16.84 0.50
C ARG A 18 19.12 -15.51 -0.25
N MET A 19 20.30 -14.88 -0.23
CA MET A 19 20.56 -13.65 -0.96
C MET A 19 20.43 -13.85 -2.48
N HIS A 20 21.01 -14.92 -3.03
CA HIS A 20 20.88 -15.26 -4.44
C HIS A 20 19.42 -15.52 -4.84
N ASP A 21 18.68 -16.26 -4.03
CA ASP A 21 17.26 -16.56 -4.28
C ASP A 21 16.40 -15.29 -4.32
N LEU A 22 16.59 -14.38 -3.35
CA LEU A 22 15.87 -13.11 -3.29
C LEU A 22 16.21 -12.20 -4.48
N ILE A 23 17.50 -12.09 -4.84
CA ILE A 23 17.91 -11.32 -6.02
C ILE A 23 17.25 -11.88 -7.28
N ALA A 24 17.27 -13.21 -7.47
CA ALA A 24 16.67 -13.85 -8.63
C ALA A 24 15.16 -13.55 -8.71
N ASN A 25 14.44 -13.64 -7.59
CA ASN A 25 13.01 -13.32 -7.55
C ASN A 25 12.73 -11.85 -7.91
N TYR A 26 13.47 -10.89 -7.34
CA TYR A 26 13.30 -9.47 -7.70
C TYR A 26 13.61 -9.19 -9.17
N VAL A 27 14.60 -9.87 -9.75
CA VAL A 27 14.90 -9.77 -11.18
C VAL A 27 13.76 -10.31 -12.02
N VAL A 28 13.16 -11.45 -11.63
CA VAL A 28 11.97 -12.01 -12.29
C VAL A 28 10.79 -11.03 -12.20
N ASP A 29 10.55 -10.42 -11.04
CA ASP A 29 9.47 -9.44 -10.85
C ASP A 29 9.66 -8.19 -11.72
N LEU A 30 10.91 -7.81 -12.02
CA LEU A 30 11.26 -6.70 -12.92
C LEU A 30 11.25 -7.10 -14.41
N GLY A 31 10.91 -8.35 -14.72
CA GLY A 31 10.76 -8.85 -16.09
C GLY A 31 12.03 -9.44 -16.70
N GLY A 32 13.00 -9.86 -15.90
CA GLY A 32 14.20 -10.58 -16.37
C GLY A 32 15.50 -9.77 -16.32
N GLU A 33 16.64 -10.45 -16.47
CA GLU A 33 17.98 -9.84 -16.36
C GLU A 33 18.21 -8.75 -17.42
N GLU A 34 17.66 -8.93 -18.62
CA GLU A 34 17.76 -7.99 -19.73
C GLU A 34 16.99 -6.67 -19.49
N ARG A 35 16.07 -6.66 -18.52
CA ARG A 35 15.26 -5.50 -18.13
C ARG A 35 15.85 -4.74 -16.94
N VAL A 36 16.92 -5.24 -16.34
CA VAL A 36 17.51 -4.69 -15.11
C VAL A 36 18.80 -3.93 -15.43
N THR A 37 18.79 -2.62 -15.15
CA THR A 37 19.99 -1.79 -15.21
C THR A 37 20.92 -2.07 -14.03
N GLN A 38 22.21 -1.70 -14.15
CA GLN A 38 23.16 -1.83 -13.03
C GLN A 38 22.77 -1.00 -11.80
N ALA A 39 22.13 0.16 -12.00
CA ALA A 39 21.62 0.97 -10.91
C ALA A 39 20.49 0.25 -10.17
N GLN A 40 19.53 -0.33 -10.90
CA GLN A 40 18.47 -1.15 -10.32
C GLN A 40 19.04 -2.40 -9.63
N PHE A 41 20.04 -3.05 -10.22
CA PHE A 41 20.69 -4.21 -9.60
C PHE A 41 21.30 -3.87 -8.23
N THR A 42 21.82 -2.66 -8.05
CA THR A 42 22.32 -2.19 -6.75
C THR A 42 21.18 -2.07 -5.73
N LEU A 43 20.03 -1.55 -6.14
CA LEU A 43 18.83 -1.46 -5.30
C LEU A 43 18.26 -2.85 -4.97
N ILE A 44 18.26 -3.79 -5.93
CA ILE A 44 17.85 -5.18 -5.72
C ILE A 44 18.71 -5.83 -4.64
N LYS A 45 20.04 -5.67 -4.70
CA LYS A 45 20.94 -6.20 -3.66
C LYS A 45 20.64 -5.59 -2.29
N ALA A 46 20.36 -4.28 -2.23
CA ALA A 46 19.99 -3.62 -0.98
C ALA A 46 18.66 -4.17 -0.43
N ALA A 47 17.65 -4.35 -1.29
CA ALA A 47 16.36 -4.93 -0.91
C ALA A 47 16.48 -6.36 -0.37
N ALA A 48 17.26 -7.21 -1.05
CA ALA A 48 17.52 -8.58 -0.60
C ALA A 48 18.25 -8.62 0.74
N THR A 49 19.24 -7.73 0.95
CA THR A 49 19.96 -7.61 2.23
C THR A 49 19.01 -7.19 3.35
N MET A 50 18.20 -6.14 3.14
CA MET A 50 17.24 -5.68 4.15
C MET A 50 16.20 -6.74 4.48
N THR A 51 15.76 -7.51 3.49
CA THR A 51 14.83 -8.64 3.71
C THR A 51 15.44 -9.69 4.63
N ILE A 52 16.67 -10.13 4.38
CA ILE A 52 17.36 -11.10 5.26
C ILE A 52 17.57 -10.53 6.66
N ILE A 53 17.90 -9.24 6.79
CA ILE A 53 18.01 -8.59 8.11
C ILE A 53 16.68 -8.69 8.85
N LEU A 54 15.56 -8.33 8.21
CA LEU A 54 14.22 -8.41 8.81
C LEU A 54 13.85 -9.86 9.19
N GLU A 55 14.12 -10.83 8.32
CA GLU A 55 13.92 -12.26 8.62
C GLU A 55 14.68 -12.70 9.87
N ASN A 56 15.93 -12.25 10.04
CA ASN A 56 16.70 -12.55 11.26
C ASN A 56 16.09 -11.90 12.50
N TRP A 57 15.61 -10.65 12.40
CA TRP A 57 14.90 -10.00 13.50
C TRP A 57 13.60 -10.73 13.87
N GLU A 58 12.82 -11.19 12.88
CA GLU A 58 11.61 -11.97 13.11
C GLU A 58 11.90 -13.30 13.83
N VAL A 59 13.01 -13.96 13.49
CA VAL A 59 13.48 -15.16 14.21
C VAL A 59 13.82 -14.84 15.66
N GLU A 60 14.51 -13.73 15.91
CA GLU A 60 14.80 -13.30 17.29
C GLU A 60 13.51 -12.94 18.04
N PHE A 61 12.58 -12.23 17.40
CA PHE A 61 11.27 -11.92 17.99
C PHE A 61 10.45 -13.17 18.30
N ALA A 62 10.53 -14.21 17.48
CA ALA A 62 9.85 -15.48 17.73
C ALA A 62 10.45 -16.27 18.91
N LYS A 63 11.75 -16.08 19.20
CA LYS A 63 12.42 -16.72 20.35
C LYS A 63 12.13 -16.02 21.68
N ILE A 64 11.65 -14.78 21.63
CA ILE A 64 11.29 -14.02 22.83
C ILE A 64 10.08 -14.70 23.47
N GLY A 65 10.37 -15.50 24.50
CA GLY A 65 9.38 -16.14 25.36
C GLY A 65 8.73 -15.13 26.32
N LYS A 66 7.90 -15.64 27.24
CA LYS A 66 7.17 -14.82 28.22
C LYS A 66 8.05 -13.89 29.07
N ASP A 67 9.30 -14.27 29.31
CA ASP A 67 10.19 -13.61 30.28
C ASP A 67 11.22 -12.67 29.63
N THR A 68 11.23 -12.57 28.30
CA THR A 68 12.08 -11.63 27.57
C THR A 68 11.20 -10.56 26.95
N LEU A 69 11.59 -9.29 27.04
CA LEU A 69 10.86 -8.19 26.43
C LEU A 69 11.65 -7.68 25.22
N VAL A 70 10.95 -7.46 24.10
CA VAL A 70 11.51 -6.73 22.97
C VAL A 70 11.81 -5.30 23.42
N THR A 71 13.03 -4.82 23.21
CA THR A 71 13.34 -3.43 23.59
C THR A 71 12.72 -2.46 22.60
N LEU A 72 12.40 -1.24 23.04
CA LEU A 72 11.88 -0.19 22.14
C LEU A 72 12.85 0.09 20.98
N LYS A 73 14.16 0.03 21.24
CA LYS A 73 15.20 0.23 20.24
C LYS A 73 15.13 -0.80 19.12
N ASP A 74 14.87 -2.06 19.47
CA ASP A 74 14.74 -3.16 18.52
C ASP A 74 13.52 -2.95 17.60
N LEU A 75 12.38 -2.59 18.18
CA LEU A 75 11.16 -2.27 17.42
C LEU A 75 11.37 -1.11 16.46
N LEU A 76 12.00 -0.03 16.92
CA LEU A 76 12.27 1.14 16.08
C LEU A 76 13.26 0.82 14.96
N THR A 77 14.28 0.00 15.23
CA THR A 77 15.25 -0.44 14.22
C THR A 77 14.56 -1.29 13.16
N TYR A 78 13.74 -2.26 13.58
CA TYR A 78 12.95 -3.11 12.69
C TYR A 78 12.02 -2.27 11.80
N GLN A 79 11.23 -1.38 12.40
CA GLN A 79 10.30 -0.50 11.68
C GLN A 79 11.03 0.41 10.67
N THR A 80 12.20 0.94 11.04
CA THR A 80 13.01 1.80 10.17
C THR A 80 13.57 1.02 8.97
N THR A 81 14.06 -0.20 9.19
CA THR A 81 14.52 -1.08 8.10
C THR A 81 13.36 -1.47 7.19
N GLN A 82 12.19 -1.83 7.74
CA GLN A 82 11.00 -2.20 6.98
C GLN A 82 10.48 -1.03 6.10
N ASN A 83 10.46 0.19 6.64
CA ASN A 83 10.13 1.40 5.88
C ASN A 83 11.16 1.72 4.79
N SER A 84 12.43 1.40 5.01
CA SER A 84 13.49 1.61 4.02
C SER A 84 13.39 0.59 2.89
N LEU A 85 13.11 -0.67 3.22
CA LEU A 85 12.81 -1.72 2.25
C LEU A 85 11.62 -1.32 1.35
N ARG A 86 10.51 -0.88 1.94
CA ARG A 86 9.35 -0.40 1.19
C ARG A 86 9.72 0.66 0.15
N ARG A 87 10.46 1.69 0.55
CA ARG A 87 10.89 2.78 -0.35
C ARG A 87 11.83 2.29 -1.46
N THR A 88 12.72 1.34 -1.15
CA THR A 88 13.59 0.73 -2.16
C THR A 88 12.78 -0.06 -3.19
N LEU A 89 11.77 -0.82 -2.76
CA LEU A 89 10.88 -1.56 -3.67
C LEU A 89 10.03 -0.61 -4.54
N GLU A 90 9.47 0.44 -3.95
CA GLU A 90 8.75 1.49 -4.71
C GLU A 90 9.67 2.16 -5.76
N SER A 91 10.94 2.42 -5.40
CA SER A 91 11.92 3.00 -6.32
C SER A 91 12.27 2.07 -7.49
N LEU A 92 12.10 0.76 -7.31
CA LEU A 92 12.25 -0.26 -8.36
C LEU A 92 10.99 -0.39 -9.22
N GLY A 93 9.87 0.25 -8.84
CA GLY A 93 8.56 0.06 -9.46
C GLY A 93 7.87 -1.23 -9.04
N LEU A 94 8.37 -1.89 -7.98
CA LEU A 94 7.76 -3.08 -7.39
C LEU A 94 6.76 -2.66 -6.32
N ASP A 95 5.58 -2.29 -6.79
CA ASP A 95 4.47 -1.93 -5.92
C ASP A 95 3.67 -3.16 -5.47
N ARG A 96 3.03 -2.99 -4.32
CA ARG A 96 1.98 -3.88 -3.81
C ARG A 96 0.93 -4.18 -4.90
N VAL A 97 0.74 -5.47 -5.21
CA VAL A 97 -0.25 -5.96 -6.21
C VAL A 97 -1.66 -5.43 -5.92
N ASN A 98 -1.99 -5.27 -4.65
CA ASN A 98 -3.16 -4.54 -4.19
C ASN A 98 -2.68 -3.45 -3.24
N ALA A 99 -2.75 -2.21 -3.69
CA ALA A 99 -2.66 -1.10 -2.78
C ALA A 99 -3.74 -1.20 -1.69
N PRO A 100 -3.44 -0.88 -0.41
CA PRO A 100 -4.42 -0.23 0.43
C PRO A 100 -5.07 0.85 -0.40
N ARG A 101 -6.33 0.56 -0.76
CA ARG A 101 -7.31 1.59 -1.06
C ARG A 101 -7.13 2.62 0.05
N ASP A 102 -6.92 3.86 -0.37
CA ASP A 102 -6.69 5.07 0.44
C ASP A 102 -5.20 5.52 0.39
N GLY A 103 -4.81 6.66 -0.18
CA GLY A 103 -5.55 7.90 -0.47
C GLY A 103 -5.59 8.32 -1.95
N THR A 104 -5.59 7.37 -2.88
CA THR A 104 -5.86 7.61 -4.31
C THR A 104 -7.08 6.83 -4.83
N SER A 105 -7.92 6.33 -3.92
CA SER A 105 -9.34 6.11 -4.23
C SER A 105 -10.11 7.44 -4.27
N ARG A 106 -9.51 8.51 -4.85
CA ARG A 106 -10.27 9.55 -5.54
C ARG A 106 -10.83 8.95 -6.84
N GLN A 107 -11.52 7.82 -6.74
CA GLN A 107 -12.78 7.79 -7.43
C GLN A 107 -13.59 8.83 -6.66
N MET A 108 -13.68 10.05 -7.21
CA MET A 108 -14.98 10.70 -7.07
C MET A 108 -15.97 9.59 -7.39
N GLN A 109 -16.83 9.22 -6.44
CA GLN A 109 -17.99 8.43 -6.81
C GLN A 109 -18.60 9.24 -7.94
N GLU A 110 -18.46 8.78 -9.18
CA GLU A 110 -18.98 9.51 -10.32
C GLU A 110 -20.47 9.53 -10.10
N TYR A 111 -20.96 10.64 -9.58
CA TYR A 111 -22.38 10.85 -9.41
C TYR A 111 -22.96 10.75 -10.81
N ARG A 112 -23.77 9.73 -11.02
CA ARG A 112 -24.49 9.52 -12.26
C ARG A 112 -25.60 10.55 -12.31
N LEU A 113 -25.26 11.79 -12.65
CA LEU A 113 -26.21 12.92 -12.73
C LEU A 113 -27.33 12.66 -13.76
N ASN A 114 -27.15 11.69 -14.66
CA ASN A 114 -28.20 11.20 -15.55
C ASN A 114 -29.30 10.39 -14.83
N GLN A 115 -29.07 9.92 -13.61
CA GLN A 115 -30.08 9.27 -12.75
C GLN A 115 -30.96 10.29 -12.01
N LEU A 116 -30.58 11.57 -12.01
CA LEU A 116 -31.37 12.67 -11.50
C LEU A 116 -32.20 13.31 -12.62
N THR A 117 -33.42 13.71 -12.30
CA THR A 117 -34.26 14.54 -13.19
C THR A 117 -33.66 15.94 -13.36
N ALA A 118 -34.17 16.73 -14.32
CA ALA A 118 -33.71 18.10 -14.51
C ALA A 118 -33.86 18.96 -13.23
N ASP A 119 -35.03 18.86 -12.59
CA ASP A 119 -35.36 19.58 -11.35
C ASP A 119 -34.51 19.13 -10.16
N GLU A 120 -34.17 17.83 -10.08
CA GLU A 120 -33.28 17.29 -9.05
C GLU A 120 -31.83 17.77 -9.22
N ARG A 121 -31.35 17.86 -10.47
CA ARG A 121 -30.03 18.43 -10.77
C ARG A 121 -29.96 19.91 -10.44
N GLU A 122 -31.03 20.66 -10.66
CA GLU A 122 -31.10 22.08 -10.34
C GLU A 122 -31.06 22.31 -8.83
N ARG A 123 -31.76 21.49 -8.04
CA ARG A 123 -31.74 21.53 -6.57
C ARG A 123 -30.42 21.07 -5.94
N LEU A 124 -29.69 20.17 -6.60
CA LEU A 124 -28.39 19.70 -6.11
C LEU A 124 -27.31 20.79 -6.12
N LYS A 125 -27.33 21.69 -7.12
CA LYS A 125 -26.32 22.75 -7.30
C LYS A 125 -26.10 23.64 -6.06
N PRO A 126 -27.14 24.31 -5.51
CA PRO A 126 -26.96 25.17 -4.35
C PRO A 126 -26.51 24.38 -3.10
N LEU A 127 -26.90 23.11 -2.97
CA LEU A 127 -26.47 22.26 -1.85
C LEU A 127 -24.98 21.92 -1.93
N LEU A 128 -24.46 21.61 -3.12
CA LEU A 128 -23.03 21.34 -3.32
C LEU A 128 -22.17 22.60 -3.13
N GLU A 129 -22.66 23.76 -3.55
CA GLU A 129 -21.98 25.05 -3.34
C GLU A 129 -21.86 25.39 -1.85
N LEU A 130 -22.90 25.12 -1.06
CA LEU A 130 -22.91 25.34 0.40
C LEU A 130 -21.93 24.40 1.14
N VAL A 131 -21.82 23.15 0.70
CA VAL A 131 -20.91 22.14 1.27
C VAL A 131 -19.45 22.46 0.93
N GLY A 132 -19.19 22.98 -0.26
CA GLY A 132 -17.87 23.41 -0.73
C GLY A 132 -16.85 22.25 -0.87
N PRO A 133 -15.60 22.56 -1.27
CA PRO A 133 -14.57 21.54 -1.56
C PRO A 133 -14.12 20.74 -0.33
N ASN A 134 -14.35 21.26 0.87
CA ASN A 134 -13.95 20.65 2.14
C ASN A 134 -15.06 19.82 2.79
N HIS A 135 -16.17 19.56 2.08
CA HIS A 135 -17.26 18.72 2.57
C HIS A 135 -17.84 19.20 3.91
N ASN A 136 -18.07 20.51 4.05
CA ASN A 136 -18.49 21.10 5.31
C ASN A 136 -20.01 21.00 5.51
N LEU A 137 -20.47 19.79 5.88
CA LEU A 137 -21.88 19.44 6.07
C LEU A 137 -22.56 20.21 7.23
N GLU A 138 -21.78 20.76 8.16
CA GLU A 138 -22.27 21.52 9.32
C GLU A 138 -22.97 22.83 8.92
N LYS A 139 -22.76 23.30 7.68
CA LYS A 139 -23.41 24.50 7.14
C LYS A 139 -24.84 24.26 6.64
N LEU A 140 -25.26 23.00 6.51
CA LEU A 140 -26.59 22.65 6.02
C LEU A 140 -27.59 22.54 7.17
N LYS A 141 -28.81 23.05 6.96
CA LYS A 141 -29.94 22.71 7.83
C LYS A 141 -30.28 21.22 7.71
N ALA A 142 -30.90 20.64 8.73
CA ALA A 142 -31.27 19.23 8.74
C ALA A 142 -32.10 18.80 7.50
N GLU A 143 -33.01 19.66 7.04
CA GLU A 143 -33.80 19.44 5.83
C GLU A 143 -32.94 19.36 4.57
N GLN A 144 -31.95 20.26 4.45
CA GLN A 144 -31.03 20.34 3.32
C GLN A 144 -30.04 19.16 3.32
N LEU A 145 -29.64 18.70 4.50
CA LEU A 145 -28.80 17.52 4.66
C LEU A 145 -29.54 16.25 4.21
N ASN A 146 -30.81 16.11 4.59
CA ASN A 146 -31.66 14.99 4.18
C ASN A 146 -31.92 15.00 2.67
N GLU A 147 -32.18 16.19 2.09
CA GLU A 147 -32.36 16.34 0.65
C GLU A 147 -31.07 16.01 -0.11
N LEU A 148 -29.93 16.54 0.34
CA LEU A 148 -28.62 16.21 -0.24
C LEU A 148 -28.37 14.70 -0.17
N HIS A 149 -28.59 14.07 0.99
CA HIS A 149 -28.40 12.64 1.16
C HIS A 149 -29.25 11.81 0.18
N SER A 150 -30.54 12.16 0.03
CA SER A 150 -31.47 11.49 -0.89
C SER A 150 -31.03 11.62 -2.35
N LEU A 151 -30.62 12.82 -2.78
CA LEU A 151 -30.14 13.08 -4.14
C LEU A 151 -28.83 12.36 -4.44
N LEU A 152 -27.90 12.35 -3.49
CA LEU A 152 -26.63 11.64 -3.64
C LEU A 152 -26.85 10.12 -3.67
N GLN A 153 -27.69 9.56 -2.81
CA GLN A 153 -28.05 8.14 -2.86
C GLN A 153 -28.62 7.72 -4.22
N LYS A 154 -29.49 8.54 -4.80
CA LYS A 154 -30.07 8.29 -6.12
C LYS A 154 -29.06 8.39 -7.26
N ALA A 155 -28.03 9.23 -7.10
CA ALA A 155 -26.96 9.41 -8.07
C ALA A 155 -25.78 8.44 -7.90
N LEU A 156 -25.79 7.60 -6.85
CA LEU A 156 -24.74 6.62 -6.58
C LEU A 156 -25.02 5.27 -7.24
N PRO A 157 -24.01 4.61 -7.85
CA PRO A 157 -24.17 3.26 -8.36
C PRO A 157 -24.28 2.28 -7.18
N MET A 158 -25.50 1.90 -6.82
CA MET A 158 -25.76 0.95 -5.74
C MET A 158 -25.24 -0.46 -6.12
N LYS A 159 -24.16 -0.90 -5.47
CA LYS A 159 -23.95 -2.31 -5.12
C LYS A 159 -23.65 -2.36 -3.63
N ILE A 160 -24.71 -2.48 -2.83
CA ILE A 160 -24.57 -3.10 -1.52
C ILE A 160 -24.24 -4.56 -1.83
N ILE A 161 -22.96 -4.92 -1.69
CA ILE A 161 -22.59 -6.33 -1.61
C ILE A 161 -23.09 -6.75 -0.23
N ASP A 162 -24.15 -7.55 -0.21
CA ASP A 162 -24.56 -8.29 0.98
C ASP A 162 -23.38 -9.18 1.42
N GLY A 163 -22.58 -8.63 2.34
CA GLY A 163 -21.49 -9.34 2.99
C GLY A 163 -22.06 -10.37 3.94
N THR A 164 -22.46 -11.51 3.38
CA THR A 164 -22.49 -12.77 4.09
C THR A 164 -21.07 -13.05 4.59
N TYR A 165 -20.79 -12.68 5.84
CA TYR A 165 -19.74 -13.35 6.61
C TYR A 165 -20.22 -14.79 6.81
N SER A 166 -19.83 -15.68 5.90
CA SER A 166 -19.83 -17.11 6.21
C SER A 166 -18.74 -17.37 7.24
N ARG A 167 -19.15 -18.19 8.21
CA ARG A 167 -18.49 -18.59 9.45
C ARG A 167 -17.11 -19.19 9.26
#